data_AF-U9TAI7-F1
#
_entry.id   AF-U9TAI7-F1
#
_cell.length_a   1.000
_cell.length_b   1.000
_cell.length_c   1.000
_cell.angle_alpha   90.00
_cell.angle_beta   90.00
_cell.angle_gamma   90.00
#
_symmetry.space_group_name_H-M   'P 1'
#
loop_
_entity.id
_entity.type
_entity.pdbx_description
1 polymer ?
#
loop_
_entity_poly.entity_id
_entity_poly.type
_entity_poly.pdbx_seq_one_letter_code
_entity_poly.pdbx_strand_id
1 'polypeptide(L)'
;MACSKIFSGDLPELTNEIIQHFRKDFSTLYSCILVNRLWCRLAVPLLWEDPFSKHDPKNCHFIEIYLSKSNEDDKAKFNEYGIKYDLLRSNNTLFNYPSFIKYLNYEGTYRSVKEWIDILVDDDDLNEVGELISIVMILWN
;
A
#
# COMPACT_ATOMS: atom_id res chain seq x y z
N MET A 1 -21.23 41.83 -20.76
CA MET A 1 -21.12 40.55 -21.48
C MET A 1 -21.00 39.44 -20.46
N ALA A 2 -22.09 38.75 -20.20
CA ALA A 2 -22.14 37.59 -19.33
C ALA A 2 -22.00 36.33 -20.20
N CYS A 3 -20.77 35.89 -20.44
CA CYS A 3 -20.50 34.56 -20.96
C CYS A 3 -20.14 33.64 -19.78
N SER A 4 -21.22 33.15 -19.15
CA SER A 4 -21.40 31.78 -18.68
C SER A 4 -20.19 31.01 -18.12
N LYS A 5 -20.15 30.94 -16.78
CA LYS A 5 -19.49 29.96 -15.90
C LYS A 5 -19.97 28.49 -16.12
N ILE A 6 -20.30 28.06 -17.34
CA ILE A 6 -21.04 26.80 -17.59
C ILE A 6 -20.12 25.59 -17.88
N PHE A 7 -18.80 25.77 -17.97
CA PHE A 7 -17.85 24.65 -17.97
C PHE A 7 -16.85 24.78 -16.81
N SER A 8 -17.32 24.56 -15.58
CA SER A 8 -16.44 24.05 -14.52
C SER A 8 -16.41 22.51 -14.49
N GLY A 9 -17.00 21.84 -15.51
CA GLY A 9 -16.48 20.70 -16.27
C GLY A 9 -16.06 19.39 -15.58
N ASP A 10 -15.88 19.37 -14.27
CA ASP A 10 -15.62 18.16 -13.51
C ASP A 10 -16.97 17.65 -13.05
N LEU A 11 -17.43 16.54 -13.63
CA LEU A 11 -18.50 15.71 -13.05
C LEU A 11 -17.77 14.58 -12.30
N PRO A 12 -17.45 14.76 -10.99
CA PRO A 12 -16.62 13.82 -10.26
C PRO A 12 -17.28 12.44 -10.17
N GLU A 13 -18.61 12.38 -10.18
CA GLU A 13 -19.39 11.15 -10.19
C GLU A 13 -19.13 10.35 -11.46
N LEU A 14 -19.22 10.97 -12.64
CA LEU A 14 -18.93 10.31 -13.90
C LEU A 14 -17.47 9.88 -14.00
N THR A 15 -16.55 10.73 -13.52
CA THR A 15 -15.12 10.38 -13.46
C THR A 15 -14.88 9.17 -12.56
N ASN A 16 -15.56 9.10 -11.42
CA ASN A 16 -15.50 7.95 -10.53
C ASN A 16 -16.02 6.69 -11.23
N GLU A 17 -17.20 6.73 -11.87
CA GLU A 17 -17.73 5.59 -12.63
C GLU A 17 -16.74 5.08 -13.68
N ILE A 18 -16.14 5.99 -14.46
CA ILE A 18 -15.10 5.66 -15.45
C ILE A 18 -13.91 4.95 -14.78
N ILE A 19 -13.41 5.49 -13.67
CA ILE A 19 -12.26 4.91 -12.96
C ILE A 19 -12.61 3.55 -12.34
N GLN A 20 -13.84 3.35 -11.86
CA GLN A 20 -14.30 2.05 -11.33
C GLN A 20 -14.29 0.96 -12.41
N HIS A 21 -14.56 1.28 -13.68
CA HIS A 21 -14.44 0.31 -14.78
C HIS A 21 -13.01 -0.22 -14.94
N PHE A 22 -11.99 0.54 -14.55
CA PHE A 22 -10.58 0.14 -14.59
C PHE A 22 -10.09 -0.58 -13.33
N ARG A 23 -10.97 -0.90 -12.37
CA ARG A 23 -10.58 -1.49 -11.07
C ARG A 23 -9.62 -2.69 -11.19
N LYS A 24 -9.76 -3.52 -12.22
CA LYS A 24 -8.88 -4.70 -12.46
C LYS A 24 -7.74 -4.44 -13.45
N ASP A 25 -7.74 -3.30 -14.13
CA ASP A 25 -6.71 -2.88 -15.07
C ASP A 25 -5.74 -1.91 -14.40
N PHE A 26 -4.75 -2.49 -13.72
CA PHE A 26 -3.77 -1.72 -12.97
C PHE A 26 -2.87 -0.85 -13.86
N SER A 27 -2.59 -1.28 -15.10
CA SER A 27 -1.76 -0.47 -16.02
C SER A 27 -2.47 0.85 -16.34
N THR A 28 -3.77 0.75 -16.60
CA THR A 28 -4.60 1.93 -16.81
C THR A 28 -4.73 2.76 -15.53
N LEU A 29 -4.98 2.14 -14.37
CA LEU A 29 -5.03 2.87 -13.10
C LEU A 29 -3.71 3.61 -12.77
N TYR A 30 -2.56 3.00 -13.06
CA TYR A 30 -1.25 3.65 -12.92
C TYR A 30 -1.10 4.84 -13.88
N SER A 31 -1.68 4.78 -15.07
CA SER A 31 -1.73 5.93 -15.97
C SER A 31 -2.67 7.01 -15.42
N CYS A 32 -3.83 6.62 -14.87
CA CYS A 32 -4.81 7.53 -14.29
C CYS A 32 -4.25 8.39 -13.15
N ILE A 33 -3.40 7.83 -12.28
CA ILE A 33 -2.84 8.60 -11.15
C ILE A 33 -1.95 9.77 -11.60
N LEU A 34 -1.45 9.74 -12.84
CA LEU A 34 -0.56 10.77 -13.40
C LEU A 34 -1.33 11.87 -14.14
N VAL A 35 -2.63 11.72 -14.37
CA VAL A 35 -3.44 12.66 -15.17
C VAL A 35 -3.64 13.98 -14.43
N ASN A 36 -4.29 13.94 -13.26
CA ASN A 36 -4.53 15.11 -12.42
C ASN A 36 -4.87 14.69 -10.97
N ARG A 37 -5.05 15.68 -10.09
CA ARG A 37 -5.33 15.46 -8.65
C ARG A 37 -6.63 14.68 -8.39
N LEU A 38 -7.67 14.87 -9.20
CA LEU A 38 -8.95 14.17 -9.05
C LEU A 38 -8.79 12.68 -9.40
N TRP A 39 -8.20 12.39 -10.55
CA TRP A 39 -7.96 11.03 -11.02
C TRP A 39 -7.01 10.27 -10.09
N CYS A 40 -5.96 10.95 -9.60
CA CYS A 40 -5.06 10.41 -8.57
C CYS A 40 -5.82 9.98 -7.31
N ARG A 41 -6.69 10.84 -6.77
CA ARG A 41 -7.47 10.54 -5.56
C ARG A 41 -8.45 9.38 -5.74
N LEU A 42 -8.98 9.18 -6.93
CA LEU A 42 -9.94 8.12 -7.24
C LEU A 42 -9.25 6.78 -7.58
N ALA A 43 -8.11 6.81 -8.28
CA ALA A 43 -7.41 5.60 -8.71
C ALA A 43 -6.53 5.00 -7.61
N VAL A 44 -5.92 5.81 -6.73
CA VAL A 44 -5.06 5.31 -5.64
C VAL A 44 -5.77 4.29 -4.73
N PRO A 45 -7.01 4.52 -4.25
CA PRO A 45 -7.74 3.54 -3.46
C PRO A 45 -7.99 2.22 -4.19
N LEU A 46 -8.17 2.25 -5.52
CA LEU A 46 -8.35 1.03 -6.31
C LEU A 46 -7.03 0.26 -6.50
N LEU A 47 -5.92 0.98 -6.72
CA LEU A 47 -4.59 0.37 -6.79
C LEU A 47 -4.19 -0.34 -5.49
N TRP A 48 -4.65 0.19 -4.35
CA TRP A 48 -4.31 -0.30 -3.01
C TRP A 48 -5.39 -1.19 -2.37
N GLU A 49 -6.42 -1.60 -3.13
CA GLU A 49 -7.50 -2.43 -2.61
C GLU A 49 -7.02 -3.84 -2.21
N ASP A 50 -6.01 -4.37 -2.92
CA ASP A 50 -5.39 -5.68 -2.68
C ASP A 50 -3.89 -5.65 -3.05
N PRO A 51 -3.03 -5.05 -2.23
CA PRO A 51 -1.61 -4.89 -2.56
C PRO A 51 -0.85 -6.23 -2.56
N PHE A 52 -1.33 -7.23 -1.81
CA PHE A 52 -0.67 -8.53 -1.64
C PHE A 52 -1.04 -9.56 -2.74
N SER A 53 -2.08 -9.31 -3.54
CA SER A 53 -2.45 -10.18 -4.66
C SER A 53 -1.41 -10.23 -5.78
N LYS A 54 -0.58 -9.20 -5.91
CA LYS A 54 0.41 -9.10 -6.97
C LYS A 54 1.75 -9.64 -6.49
N HIS A 55 2.19 -10.69 -7.17
CA HIS A 55 3.49 -11.28 -6.93
C HIS A 55 4.55 -10.54 -7.74
N ASP A 56 5.08 -9.46 -7.17
CA ASP A 56 6.35 -8.89 -7.62
C ASP A 56 7.35 -8.92 -6.45
N PRO A 57 8.22 -9.94 -6.37
CA PRO A 57 9.13 -10.13 -5.24
C PRO A 57 10.15 -8.99 -5.10
N LYS A 58 10.31 -8.14 -6.13
CA LYS A 58 11.24 -7.02 -6.10
C LYS A 58 10.65 -5.74 -5.52
N ASN A 59 9.36 -5.71 -5.22
CA ASN A 59 8.66 -4.48 -4.88
C ASN A 59 7.97 -4.57 -3.51
N CYS A 60 8.72 -4.92 -2.47
CA CYS A 60 8.22 -5.01 -1.09
C CYS A 60 8.04 -3.64 -0.40
N HIS A 61 8.28 -2.53 -1.10
CA HIS A 61 8.14 -1.16 -0.54
C HIS A 61 6.74 -0.85 -0.01
N PHE A 62 5.69 -1.56 -0.47
CA PHE A 62 4.36 -1.37 0.07
C PHE A 62 4.22 -1.88 1.52
N ILE A 63 5.05 -2.86 1.94
CA ILE A 63 5.10 -3.33 3.34
C ILE A 63 5.69 -2.25 4.24
N GLU A 64 6.72 -1.54 3.78
CA GLU A 64 7.28 -0.39 4.50
C GLU A 64 6.24 0.73 4.66
N ILE A 65 5.50 1.04 3.59
CA ILE A 65 4.41 2.02 3.64
C ILE A 65 3.32 1.57 4.63
N TYR A 66 2.96 0.29 4.61
CA TYR A 66 1.98 -0.29 5.52
C TYR A 66 2.44 -0.13 6.98
N LEU A 67 3.65 -0.59 7.27
CA LEU A 67 4.22 -0.57 8.61
C LEU A 67 4.50 0.85 9.09
N SER A 68 4.73 1.84 8.22
CA SER A 68 5.04 3.23 8.61
C SER A 68 4.03 3.86 9.58
N LYS A 69 2.79 3.34 9.58
CA LYS A 69 1.69 3.80 10.44
C LYS A 69 1.54 3.02 11.75
N SER A 70 2.35 1.99 11.99
CA SER A 70 2.37 1.24 13.26
C SER A 70 2.80 2.12 14.44
N ASN A 71 2.41 1.74 15.66
CA ASN A 71 2.75 2.49 16.87
C ASN A 71 4.24 2.29 17.23
N GLU A 72 4.76 3.04 18.22
CA GLU A 72 6.17 2.91 18.63
C GLU A 72 6.50 1.55 19.27
N ASP A 73 5.54 0.92 19.96
CA ASP A 73 5.72 -0.38 20.60
C ASP A 73 5.92 -1.50 19.56
N ASP A 74 5.19 -1.44 18.46
CA ASP A 74 5.31 -2.39 17.35
C ASP A 74 6.65 -2.23 16.64
N LYS A 75 7.10 -0.98 16.47
CA LYS A 75 8.42 -0.66 15.90
C LYS A 75 9.55 -1.20 16.77
N ALA A 76 9.41 -1.10 18.09
CA ALA A 76 10.38 -1.64 19.03
C ALA A 76 10.54 -3.17 18.86
N LYS A 77 9.45 -3.91 18.65
CA LYS A 77 9.51 -5.35 18.36
C LYS A 77 10.30 -5.63 17.09
N PHE A 78 10.07 -4.90 15.99
CA PHE A 78 10.85 -5.10 14.75
C PHE A 78 12.36 -4.87 14.97
N ASN A 79 12.74 -3.89 15.78
CA ASN A 79 14.14 -3.64 16.13
C ASN A 79 14.77 -4.78 16.96
N GLU A 80 14.00 -5.46 17.82
CA GLU A 80 14.48 -6.62 18.59
C GLU A 80 14.87 -7.79 17.66
N TYR A 81 14.13 -7.99 16.56
CA TYR A 81 14.40 -8.99 15.53
C TYR A 81 15.44 -8.53 14.47
N GLY A 82 16.27 -7.53 14.80
CA GLY A 82 17.35 -7.07 13.91
C GLY A 82 16.90 -6.26 12.69
N ILE A 83 15.59 -6.08 12.47
CA ILE A 83 15.05 -5.22 11.42
C ILE A 83 15.18 -3.77 11.90
N LYS A 84 16.17 -3.05 11.36
CA LYS A 84 16.38 -1.63 11.66
C LYS A 84 15.23 -0.79 11.10
N TYR A 85 14.15 -0.71 11.86
CA TYR A 85 12.92 -0.04 11.47
C TYR A 85 13.14 1.45 11.21
N ASP A 86 14.07 2.08 11.93
CA ASP A 86 14.44 3.49 11.73
C ASP A 86 15.02 3.76 10.33
N LEU A 87 15.53 2.74 9.63
CA LEU A 87 15.95 2.81 8.22
C LEU A 87 14.80 2.62 7.24
N LEU A 88 13.67 2.03 7.65
CA LEU A 88 12.49 1.73 6.80
C LEU A 88 11.70 2.98 6.38
N ARG A 89 12.28 4.16 6.58
CA ARG A 89 11.82 5.44 6.07
C ARG A 89 10.49 5.87 6.69
N SER A 90 10.57 6.87 7.56
CA SER A 90 9.44 7.73 7.88
C SER A 90 8.96 8.42 6.60
N ASN A 91 8.04 7.77 5.89
CA ASN A 91 7.45 8.33 4.70
C ASN A 91 6.26 9.19 5.13
N ASN A 92 6.39 10.50 4.95
CA ASN A 92 5.24 11.41 4.89
C ASN A 92 4.43 11.07 3.64
N THR A 93 3.66 9.97 3.70
CA THR A 93 2.80 9.54 2.60
C THR A 93 1.66 10.54 2.41
N LEU A 94 1.38 10.88 1.17
CA LEU A 94 0.28 11.79 0.82
C LEU A 94 -1.09 11.18 1.16
N PHE A 95 -1.17 9.85 1.15
CA PHE A 95 -2.39 9.10 1.41
C PHE A 95 -2.21 8.16 2.59
N ASN A 96 -3.32 7.91 3.29
CA ASN A 96 -3.40 6.83 4.27
C ASN A 96 -3.60 5.49 3.54
N TYR A 97 -2.56 5.01 2.86
CA TYR A 97 -2.60 3.78 2.06
C TYR A 97 -3.14 2.55 2.80
N PRO A 98 -2.77 2.29 4.09
CA PRO A 98 -3.35 1.17 4.84
C PRO A 98 -4.89 1.19 4.89
N SER A 99 -5.50 2.38 4.97
CA SER A 99 -6.97 2.51 5.02
C SER A 99 -7.69 2.13 3.73
N PHE A 100 -6.97 1.93 2.62
CA PHE A 100 -7.55 1.54 1.34
C PHE A 100 -7.55 0.05 1.07
N ILE A 101 -6.80 -0.73 1.87
CA ILE A 101 -6.73 -2.18 1.76
C ILE A 101 -8.10 -2.76 2.13
N LYS A 102 -8.67 -3.59 1.25
CA LYS A 102 -9.94 -4.28 1.49
C LYS A 102 -9.81 -5.80 1.45
N TYR A 103 -8.80 -6.28 0.74
CA TYR A 103 -8.51 -7.70 0.63
C TYR A 103 -7.10 -7.95 1.13
N LEU A 104 -6.99 -8.95 2.01
CA LEU A 104 -5.72 -9.41 2.55
C LEU A 104 -5.75 -10.93 2.52
N ASN A 105 -5.19 -11.52 1.47
CA ASN A 105 -5.02 -12.96 1.39
C ASN A 105 -3.89 -13.37 2.34
N TYR A 106 -4.19 -14.23 3.32
CA TYR A 106 -3.19 -14.76 4.25
C TYR A 106 -1.96 -15.31 3.52
N GLU A 107 -2.16 -16.12 2.48
CA GLU A 107 -1.06 -16.75 1.75
C GLU A 107 -0.20 -15.72 1.01
N GLY A 108 -0.84 -14.77 0.33
CA GLY A 108 -0.14 -13.68 -0.36
C GLY A 108 0.63 -12.80 0.61
N THR A 109 0.01 -12.45 1.74
CA THR A 109 0.60 -11.62 2.79
C THR A 109 1.79 -12.31 3.44
N TYR A 110 1.61 -13.56 3.87
CA TYR A 110 2.67 -14.38 4.43
C TYR A 110 3.89 -14.40 3.50
N ARG A 111 3.64 -14.65 2.21
CA ARG A 111 4.71 -14.76 1.23
C ARG A 111 5.43 -13.43 0.99
N SER A 112 4.69 -12.33 0.82
CA SER A 112 5.31 -11.02 0.61
C SER A 112 6.09 -10.54 1.83
N VAL A 113 5.59 -10.78 3.05
CA VAL A 113 6.31 -10.41 4.28
C VAL A 113 7.57 -11.27 4.43
N LYS A 114 7.49 -12.57 4.13
CA LYS A 114 8.66 -13.44 4.12
C LYS A 114 9.71 -12.95 3.12
N GLU A 115 9.32 -12.71 1.87
CA GLU A 115 10.22 -12.18 0.83
C GLU A 115 10.86 -10.84 1.25
N TRP A 116 10.10 -9.96 1.91
CA TRP A 116 10.61 -8.70 2.44
C TRP A 116 11.65 -8.90 3.56
N ILE A 117 11.41 -9.84 4.48
CA ILE A 117 12.36 -10.17 5.55
C ILE A 117 13.62 -10.81 4.97
N ASP A 118 13.48 -11.73 4.01
CA ASP A 118 14.60 -12.39 3.34
C ASP A 118 15.51 -11.37 2.60
N ILE A 119 14.98 -10.21 2.17
CA ILE A 119 15.78 -9.11 1.60
C ILE A 119 16.55 -8.33 2.69
N LEU A 120 16.06 -8.33 3.92
CA LEU A 120 16.58 -7.51 5.02
C LEU A 120 17.53 -8.28 5.96
N VAL A 121 17.42 -9.60 6.03
CA VAL A 121 18.16 -10.48 6.95
C VAL A 121 19.00 -11.49 6.17
N ASP A 122 20.28 -11.64 6.50
CA ASP A 122 21.14 -12.70 5.95
C ASP A 122 20.80 -14.06 6.61
N ASP A 123 20.36 -15.02 5.78
CA ASP A 123 19.98 -16.46 5.90
C ASP A 123 19.91 -17.23 7.26
N ASP A 124 20.49 -16.79 8.37
CA ASP A 124 20.75 -17.66 9.54
C ASP A 124 19.68 -17.64 10.67
N ASP A 125 18.62 -16.83 10.59
CA ASP A 125 17.60 -16.71 11.67
C ASP A 125 16.13 -16.93 11.21
N LEU A 126 15.89 -18.01 10.45
CA LEU A 126 14.58 -18.36 9.88
C LEU A 126 13.48 -18.71 10.91
N ASN A 127 13.82 -18.92 12.19
CA ASN A 127 12.84 -19.22 13.23
C ASN A 127 12.04 -17.99 13.71
N GLU A 128 12.51 -16.77 13.43
CA GLU A 128 11.87 -15.52 13.88
C GLU A 128 10.83 -14.97 12.88
N VAL A 129 10.87 -15.44 11.63
CA VAL A 129 9.99 -15.01 10.53
C VAL A 129 8.51 -15.28 10.84
N GLY A 130 8.20 -16.39 11.53
CA GLY A 130 6.83 -16.76 11.91
C GLY A 130 6.20 -15.79 12.92
N GLU A 131 6.99 -15.27 13.86
CA GLU A 131 6.53 -14.29 14.85
C GLU A 131 6.36 -12.91 14.23
N LEU A 132 7.29 -12.49 13.36
CA LEU A 132 7.17 -11.24 12.61
C LEU A 132 5.94 -11.20 11.71
N ILE A 133 5.63 -12.29 11.01
CA ILE A 133 4.40 -12.39 10.20
C ILE A 133 3.16 -12.29 11.08
N SER A 134 3.18 -12.96 12.23
CA SER A 134 2.09 -12.90 13.20
C SER A 134 1.89 -11.48 13.74
N ILE A 135 2.97 -10.74 13.99
CA ILE A 135 2.92 -9.31 14.35
C ILE A 135 2.29 -8.50 13.22
N VAL A 136 2.77 -8.60 11.97
CA VAL A 136 2.21 -7.87 10.82
C VAL A 136 0.71 -8.15 10.65
N MET A 137 0.27 -9.39 10.88
CA MET A 137 -1.14 -9.78 10.84
C MET A 137 -1.95 -9.31 12.06
N ILE A 138 -1.36 -9.22 13.24
CA ILE A 138 -2.03 -8.68 14.45
C ILE A 138 -2.23 -7.17 14.33
N LEU A 139 -1.29 -6.45 13.73
CA LEU A 139 -1.38 -5.00 13.47
C LEU A 139 -2.51 -4.60 12.53
N TRP A 140 -3.19 -5.58 11.94
CA TRP A 140 -4.36 -5.38 11.10
C TRP A 140 -5.69 -5.35 11.88
N ASN A 141 -5.78 -6.04 13.03
CA ASN A 141 -7.00 -6.13 13.86
C ASN A 141 -7.12 -4.95 14.84
#